data_AF-A0A661D518-F1
#
_entry.id   AF-A0A661D518-F1
#
_cell.length_a   1.000
_cell.length_b   1.000
_cell.length_c   1.000
_cell.angle_alpha   90.00
_cell.angle_beta   90.00
_cell.angle_gamma   90.00
#
_symmetry.space_group_name_H-M   'P 1'
#
loop_
_entity.id
_entity.type
_entity.pdbx_description
1 polymer ?
#
loop_
_entity_poly.entity_id
_entity_poly.type
_entity_poly.pdbx_seq_one_letter_code
_entity_poly.pdbx_strand_id
1 'polypeptide(L)' 'VPVDFLSTTDITGGNSGSPIINGKGECIGAAFDGNWESISADYLFNSELNRCISVESRYILFVLDKFSGAYELLGELTIQ' A
#
# COMPACT_ATOMS: atom_id res chain seq x y z
N VAL A 1 10.35 -8.52 -8.96
CA VAL A 1 9.69 -7.23 -8.64
C VAL A 1 8.82 -7.48 -7.41
N PRO A 2 9.01 -6.77 -6.29
CA PRO A 2 8.08 -6.84 -5.16
C PRO A 2 6.69 -6.36 -5.62
N VAL A 3 5.61 -6.92 -5.08
CA VAL A 3 4.23 -6.62 -5.51
C VAL A 3 3.48 -5.95 -4.37
N ASP A 4 3.29 -6.68 -3.28
CA ASP A 4 2.55 -6.23 -2.11
C ASP A 4 3.32 -6.50 -0.81
N PHE A 5 2.86 -5.89 0.29
CA PHE A 5 3.33 -6.19 1.64
C PHE A 5 2.19 -6.06 2.66
N LEU A 6 2.41 -6.66 3.83
CA LEU A 6 1.50 -6.59 4.98
C LEU A 6 2.04 -5.64 6.04
N SER A 7 1.14 -4.93 6.71
CA SER A 7 1.44 -4.16 7.93
C SER A 7 0.39 -4.43 9.01
N THR A 8 0.70 -4.08 10.26
CA THR A 8 -0.22 -4.18 11.40
C THR A 8 -1.08 -2.92 11.57
N THR A 9 -1.18 -2.10 10.53
CA THR A 9 -2.00 -0.89 10.55
C THR A 9 -3.47 -1.28 10.61
N ASP A 10 -4.22 -0.63 11.49
CA ASP A 10 -5.67 -0.81 11.59
C ASP A 10 -6.37 -0.05 10.47
N ILE A 11 -7.15 -0.75 9.66
CA ILE A 11 -7.85 -0.20 8.50
C ILE A 11 -9.27 -0.79 8.39
N THR A 12 -10.11 -0.03 7.71
CA THR A 12 -11.48 -0.40 7.32
C THR A 12 -11.81 0.16 5.93
N GLY A 13 -13.03 -0.07 5.44
CA GLY A 13 -13.56 0.56 4.23
C GLY A 13 -13.37 2.07 4.24
N GLY A 14 -12.90 2.62 3.10
CA GLY A 14 -12.54 4.03 2.95
C GLY A 14 -11.05 4.32 3.07
N ASN A 15 -10.23 3.39 3.57
CA ASN A 15 -8.78 3.55 3.59
C ASN A 15 -8.11 3.19 2.26
N SER A 16 -8.83 2.63 1.28
CA SER A 16 -8.27 2.32 -0.03
C SER A 16 -7.67 3.57 -0.69
N GLY A 17 -6.40 3.48 -1.11
CA GLY A 17 -5.62 4.60 -1.63
C GLY A 17 -4.84 5.39 -0.57
N SER A 18 -4.96 5.05 0.72
CA SER A 18 -4.20 5.72 1.77
C SER A 18 -2.70 5.49 1.58
N PRO A 19 -1.85 6.53 1.69
CA PRO A 19 -0.41 6.38 1.57
C PRO A 19 0.15 5.60 2.77
N ILE A 20 1.00 4.61 2.51
CA ILE A 20 1.80 3.98 3.55
C ILE A 20 3.13 4.73 3.63
N ILE A 21 3.47 5.20 4.82
CA ILE A 21 4.61 6.08 5.06
C ILE A 21 5.65 5.38 5.94
N ASN A 22 6.93 5.48 5.58
CA ASN A 22 8.01 4.93 6.40
C ASN A 22 8.41 5.87 7.56
N GLY A 23 9.37 5.45 8.39
CA GLY A 23 9.83 6.24 9.54
C GLY A 23 10.47 7.60 9.22
N LYS A 24 10.68 7.93 7.94
CA LYS A 24 11.22 9.22 7.47
C LYS A 24 10.17 10.13 6.84
N GLY A 25 8.91 9.70 6.73
CA GLY A 25 7.87 10.48 6.06
C GLY A 25 7.77 10.24 4.55
N GLU A 26 8.44 9.22 4.01
CA GLU A 26 8.40 8.90 2.57
C GLU A 26 7.30 7.88 2.26
N CYS A 27 6.61 8.05 1.14
CA CYS A 27 5.58 7.10 0.66
C CYS A 27 6.24 5.82 0.13
N ILE A 28 5.86 4.67 0.68
CA ILE A 28 6.40 3.35 0.31
C ILE A 28 5.37 2.42 -0.34
N GLY A 29 4.11 2.84 -0.39
CA GLY A 29 3.02 2.05 -0.96
C GLY A 29 1.66 2.70 -0.75
N ALA A 30 0.61 1.99 -1.16
CA ALA A 30 -0.76 2.41 -0.94
C ALA A 30 -1.60 1.25 -0.38
N ALA A 31 -2.34 1.52 0.68
CA ALA A 31 -3.29 0.56 1.23
C ALA A 31 -4.40 0.29 0.21
N PHE A 32 -4.82 -0.96 0.07
CA PHE A 32 -5.97 -1.27 -0.79
C PHE A 32 -6.96 -2.25 -0.16
N ASP A 33 -6.52 -3.10 0.78
CA ASP A 33 -7.39 -4.10 1.40
C ASP A 33 -6.88 -4.54 2.79
N GLY A 34 -7.68 -5.31 3.52
CA GLY A 34 -7.28 -6.07 4.71
C GLY A 34 -7.22 -7.56 4.43
N ASN A 35 -6.48 -8.33 5.24
CA ASN A 35 -6.54 -9.80 5.15
C ASN A 35 -7.90 -10.33 5.61
N TRP A 36 -8.13 -11.62 5.34
CA TRP A 36 -9.39 -12.30 5.67
C TRP A 36 -9.83 -12.14 7.13
N GLU A 37 -8.88 -12.25 8.06
CA GLU A 37 -9.14 -12.10 9.49
C GLU A 37 -9.61 -10.68 9.86
N SER A 38 -9.24 -9.66 9.06
CA SER A 38 -9.62 -8.27 9.29
C SER A 38 -11.08 -7.95 8.95
N ILE A 39 -11.86 -8.87 8.37
CA ILE A 39 -13.30 -8.62 8.09
C ILE A 39 -14.07 -8.26 9.37
N SER A 40 -13.66 -8.79 10.52
CA SER A 40 -14.29 -8.49 11.82
C SER A 40 -13.73 -7.24 12.52
N ALA A 41 -12.70 -6.59 11.95
CA ALA A 41 -11.98 -5.47 12.57
C ALA A 41 -12.88 -4.28 12.90
N ASP A 42 -13.90 -4.03 12.06
CA ASP A 42 -14.88 -2.95 12.24
C ASP A 42 -15.64 -3.06 13.56
N TYR A 43 -15.74 -4.27 14.11
CA TYR A 43 -16.35 -4.53 15.40
C TYR A 43 -15.31 -4.82 16.48
N LEU A 44 -14.32 -5.65 16.18
CA LEU A 44 -13.27 -6.04 17.12
C LEU A 44 -11.93 -6.22 16.41
N PHE A 45 -11.01 -5.29 16.66
CA PHE A 45 -9.64 -5.37 16.18
C PHE A 45 -8.82 -6.43 16.95
N ASN A 46 -8.06 -7.27 16.23
CA ASN A 46 -7.13 -8.24 16.79
C ASN A 46 -5.71 -8.01 16.23
N SER A 47 -4.78 -7.53 17.06
CA SER A 47 -3.42 -7.21 16.65
C SER A 47 -2.62 -8.40 16.11
N GLU A 48 -2.92 -9.61 16.58
CA GLU A 48 -2.20 -10.82 16.17
C GLU A 48 -2.61 -11.28 14.77
N LEU A 49 -3.87 -11.04 14.37
CA LEU A 49 -4.44 -11.54 13.14
C LEU A 49 -4.64 -10.48 12.06
N ASN A 50 -5.01 -9.26 12.43
CA ASN A 50 -5.42 -8.24 11.47
C ASN A 50 -4.20 -7.67 10.74
N ARG A 51 -4.26 -7.62 9.41
CA ARG A 51 -3.20 -7.08 8.56
C ARG A 51 -3.80 -6.19 7.48
N CYS A 52 -3.20 -5.01 7.33
CA CYS A 52 -3.41 -4.16 6.16
C CYS A 52 -2.56 -4.67 5.00
N ILE A 53 -3.20 -4.88 3.85
CA ILE A 53 -2.59 -5.22 2.57
C ILE A 53 -2.36 -3.93 1.79
N SER A 54 -1.13 -3.76 1.32
CA SER A 54 -0.71 -2.58 0.57
C SER A 54 0.08 -2.98 -0.65
N VAL A 55 -0.15 -2.26 -1.75
CA VAL A 55 0.68 -2.37 -2.93
C VAL A 55 2.00 -1.65 -2.66
N GLU A 56 3.08 -2.26 -3.11
CA GLU A 56 4.41 -1.74 -2.93
C GLU A 56 4.74 -0.69 -4.01
N SER A 57 5.31 0.45 -3.61
CA SER A 57 5.57 1.58 -4.51
C SER A 57 6.45 1.24 -5.71
N ARG A 58 7.46 0.36 -5.57
CA ARG A 58 8.29 -0.11 -6.68
C ARG A 58 7.48 -0.96 -7.66
N TYR A 59 6.41 -1.63 -7.24
CA TYR A 59 5.49 -2.28 -8.17
C TYR A 59 4.73 -1.26 -9.01
N ILE A 60 4.21 -0.20 -8.39
CA ILE A 60 3.57 0.91 -9.09
C ILE A 60 4.54 1.51 -10.11
N LEU A 61 5.77 1.84 -9.68
CA LEU A 61 6.82 2.38 -10.56
C LEU A 61 7.20 1.40 -11.68
N PHE A 62 7.28 0.10 -11.39
CA PHE A 62 7.55 -0.93 -12.39
C PHE A 62 6.46 -1.00 -13.45
N VAL A 63 5.18 -0.91 -13.07
CA VAL A 63 4.07 -0.86 -14.01
C VAL A 63 4.15 0.39 -14.86
N LEU A 64 4.39 1.56 -14.24
CA LEU A 64 4.52 2.82 -14.97
C LEU A 64 5.65 2.78 -16.02
N ASP A 65 6.83 2.28 -15.63
CA ASP A 65 8.03 2.22 -16.49
C ASP A 65 7.94 1.09 -17.52
N LYS A 66 7.87 -0.16 -17.05
CA LYS A 66 8.10 -1.35 -17.90
C LYS A 66 6.85 -1.87 -18.59
N PHE A 67 5.67 -1.59 -18.06
CA PHE A 67 4.43 -2.09 -18.63
C PHE A 67 3.68 -1.03 -19.44
N SER A 68 3.49 0.17 -18.90
CA SER A 68 2.70 1.23 -19.56
C SER A 68 3.52 2.25 -20.35
N GLY A 69 4.83 2.36 -20.13
CA GLY A 69 5.66 3.41 -20.76
C GLY A 69 5.24 4.84 -20.39
N ALA A 70 4.75 5.04 -19.17
CA ALA A 70 4.20 6.29 -18.66
C ALA A 70 5.32 7.22 -18.15
N TYR A 71 6.27 7.56 -19.02
CA TYR A 71 7.49 8.28 -18.64
C TYR A 71 7.23 9.71 -18.14
N GLU A 72 6.19 10.39 -18.64
CA GLU A 72 5.81 11.72 -18.15
C GLU A 72 5.37 11.69 -16.68
N LEU A 73 4.51 10.73 -16.31
CA LEU A 73 4.10 10.54 -14.92
C LEU A 73 5.28 10.17 -14.02
N LEU A 74 6.22 9.37 -14.52
CA LEU A 74 7.45 9.06 -13.78
C LEU A 74 8.33 10.31 -13.57
N GLY A 75 8.38 11.21 -14.56
CA GLY A 75 9.12 12.47 -14.48
C GLY A 75 8.51 13.49 -13.50
N GLU A 76 7.21 13.41 -13.24
CA GLU A 76 6.53 14.25 -12.24
C GLU A 76 6.84 13.84 -10.79
N LEU A 77 7.22 12.57 -10.57
CA LEU A 77 7.46 12.04 -9.23
C LEU A 77 8.88 12.35 -8.74
N THR A 78 9.00 12.77 -7.48
CA THR A 78 10.30 12.78 -6.78
C THR A 78 10.53 11.42 -6.16
N ILE A 79 11.44 10.64 -6.74
CA ILE A 79 11.81 9.29 -6.29
C ILE A 79 13.16 9.37 -5.58
N GLN A 80 13.26 8.80 -4.38
CA GLN A 80 14.48 8.80 -3.56
C GLN A 80 15.32 7.53 -3.73
#